data_AF-R0CLV6-F1
#
_entry.id   AF-R0CLV6-F1
#
_cell.length_a   1.000
_cell.length_b   1.000
_cell.length_c   1.000
_cell.angle_alpha   90.00
_cell.angle_beta   90.00
_cell.angle_gamma   90.00
#
_symmetry.space_group_name_H-M   'P 1'
#
loop_
_entity.id
_entity.type
_entity.pdbx_description
1 polymer ?
#
loop_
_entity_poly.entity_id
_entity_poly.type
_entity_poly.pdbx_seq_one_letter_code
_entity_poly.pdbx_strand_id
1 'polypeptide(L)'
;MNQDETLTVVANRKQIEDKEDFAKLLVKKCKDNSFQSVRFSTDYGYATSLNLRVYLWEDEIEGQEPVMVVEYKPVEWGQDYDIVHDPEKFQMYVDGELMENP
;
A
#
# COMPACT_ATOMS: atom_id res chain seq x y z
N MET A 1 12.20 10.27 11.41
CA MET A 1 12.62 8.89 11.06
C MET A 1 11.53 8.36 10.16
N ASN A 2 11.83 7.99 8.92
CA ASN A 2 10.80 7.53 7.99
C ASN A 2 10.31 6.14 8.42
N GLN A 3 8.99 5.97 8.49
CA GLN A 3 8.30 4.71 8.74
C GLN A 3 7.81 4.16 7.41
N ASP A 4 8.75 3.67 6.61
CA ASP A 4 8.45 3.08 5.32
C ASP A 4 8.01 1.63 5.52
N GLU A 5 6.75 1.34 5.23
CA GLU A 5 6.15 0.03 5.47
C GLU A 5 6.04 -0.77 4.17
N THR A 6 6.51 -2.03 4.21
CA THR A 6 6.37 -2.97 3.09
C THR A 6 5.47 -4.13 3.50
N LEU A 7 4.46 -4.42 2.67
CA LEU A 7 3.52 -5.50 2.91
C LEU A 7 3.41 -6.43 1.71
N THR A 8 3.37 -7.73 1.99
CA THR A 8 2.89 -8.73 1.05
C THR A 8 1.39 -8.95 1.28
N VAL A 9 0.59 -8.81 0.23
CA VAL A 9 -0.86 -8.95 0.27
C VAL A 9 -1.27 -10.15 -0.57
N VAL A 10 -1.94 -11.12 0.05
CA VAL A 10 -2.61 -12.22 -0.67
C VAL A 10 -4.08 -11.84 -0.91
N ALA A 11 -4.44 -11.61 -2.16
CA ALA A 11 -5.76 -11.12 -2.56
C ALA A 11 -6.86 -12.20 -2.45
N ASN A 12 -6.47 -13.48 -2.41
CA ASN A 12 -7.36 -14.65 -2.30
C ASN A 12 -8.48 -14.64 -3.35
N ARG A 13 -8.13 -14.34 -4.60
CA ARG A 13 -9.05 -14.22 -5.73
C ARG A 13 -8.37 -14.65 -7.02
N LYS A 14 -9.15 -15.04 -8.03
CA LYS A 14 -8.61 -15.52 -9.32
C LYS A 14 -7.93 -14.44 -10.16
N GLN A 15 -8.38 -13.18 -10.03
CA GLN A 15 -7.84 -12.05 -10.78
C GLN A 15 -8.18 -10.74 -10.06
N ILE A 16 -7.46 -9.67 -10.41
CA ILE A 16 -7.76 -8.30 -10.01
C ILE A 16 -8.24 -7.58 -11.27
N GLU A 17 -9.54 -7.32 -11.37
CA GLU A 17 -10.16 -6.73 -12.57
C GLU A 17 -9.84 -5.25 -12.71
N ASP A 18 -9.94 -4.53 -11.59
CA ASP A 18 -9.60 -3.11 -11.49
C ASP A 18 -8.47 -2.96 -10.47
N LYS A 19 -7.25 -2.72 -10.97
CA LYS A 19 -6.07 -2.54 -10.13
C LYS A 19 -6.11 -1.19 -9.39
N GLU A 20 -6.69 -0.16 -9.97
CA GLU A 20 -6.76 1.16 -9.33
C GLU A 20 -7.70 1.13 -8.13
N ASP A 21 -8.91 0.59 -8.30
CA ASP A 21 -9.88 0.45 -7.21
C ASP A 21 -9.36 -0.50 -6.13
N PHE A 22 -8.65 -1.57 -6.52
CA PHE A 22 -8.02 -2.45 -5.55
C PHE A 22 -6.88 -1.76 -4.78
N ALA A 23 -6.07 -0.92 -5.43
CA ALA A 23 -5.02 -0.14 -4.78
C ALA A 23 -5.61 0.81 -3.73
N LYS A 24 -6.67 1.55 -4.09
CA LYS A 24 -7.41 2.46 -3.20
C LYS A 24 -7.93 1.71 -1.97
N LEU A 25 -8.49 0.51 -2.17
CA LEU A 25 -8.94 -0.34 -1.07
C LEU A 25 -7.78 -0.73 -0.12
N LEU A 26 -6.63 -1.12 -0.66
CA LEU A 26 -5.48 -1.52 0.16
C LEU A 26 -4.90 -0.35 0.95
N VAL A 27 -4.75 0.81 0.31
CA VAL A 27 -4.28 2.04 0.98
C VAL A 27 -5.26 2.44 2.08
N LYS A 28 -6.57 2.42 1.81
CA LYS A 28 -7.59 2.66 2.83
C LYS A 28 -7.48 1.68 4.00
N LYS A 29 -7.24 0.38 3.72
CA LYS A 29 -7.05 -0.62 4.78
C LYS A 29 -5.81 -0.36 5.64
N CYS A 30 -4.74 0.17 5.06
CA CYS A 30 -3.56 0.61 5.81
C CYS A 30 -3.90 1.78 6.74
N LYS A 31 -4.56 2.82 6.22
CA LYS A 31 -5.00 4.00 6.99
C LYS A 31 -5.95 3.63 8.14
N ASP A 32 -6.92 2.78 7.84
CA ASP A 32 -7.93 2.30 8.80
C ASP A 32 -7.36 1.22 9.75
N ASN A 33 -6.12 0.77 9.54
CA ASN A 33 -5.47 -0.34 10.25
C ASN A 33 -6.38 -1.58 10.37
N SER A 34 -6.99 -1.97 9.24
CA SER A 34 -8.14 -2.90 9.19
C SER A 34 -7.89 -4.19 8.41
N PHE A 35 -6.63 -4.60 8.27
CA PHE A 35 -6.31 -5.94 7.78
C PHE A 35 -6.73 -6.99 8.80
N GLN A 36 -7.11 -8.19 8.32
CA GLN A 36 -7.56 -9.27 9.19
C GLN A 36 -6.40 -9.95 9.91
N SER A 37 -5.25 -10.10 9.24
CA SER A 37 -4.09 -10.87 9.70
C SER A 37 -2.97 -10.03 10.31
N VAL A 38 -2.97 -8.72 10.08
CA VAL A 38 -1.90 -7.80 10.47
C VAL A 38 -2.50 -6.52 11.03
N ARG A 39 -1.82 -5.92 12.01
CA ARG A 39 -2.14 -4.61 12.56
C ARG A 39 -0.86 -3.82 12.75
N PHE A 40 -0.83 -2.58 12.26
CA PHE A 40 0.27 -1.66 12.47
C PHE A 40 0.25 -1.14 13.91
N SER A 41 1.43 -1.05 14.53
CA SER A 41 1.58 -0.22 15.73
C SER A 41 1.50 1.24 15.33
N THR A 42 0.78 2.04 16.13
CA THR A 42 0.64 3.48 15.93
C THR A 42 1.25 4.27 17.10
N ASP A 43 1.98 3.59 18.00
CA ASP A 43 2.55 4.21 19.19
C ASP A 43 3.68 5.20 18.85
N TYR A 44 4.27 5.05 17.66
CA TYR A 44 5.33 5.90 17.14
C TYR A 44 4.89 6.74 15.93
N GLY A 45 3.59 6.84 15.66
CA GLY A 45 3.05 7.51 14.47
C GLY A 45 2.53 6.54 13.41
N TYR A 46 2.16 7.08 12.25
CA TYR A 46 1.68 6.34 11.09
C TYR A 46 2.77 6.23 10.02
N ALA A 47 2.60 5.26 9.12
CA ALA A 47 3.54 5.05 8.02
C ALA A 47 3.76 6.34 7.20
N THR A 48 5.02 6.57 6.82
CA THR A 48 5.43 7.69 5.96
C THR A 48 5.54 7.29 4.49
N SER A 49 5.48 6.00 4.18
CA SER A 49 5.24 5.47 2.84
C SER A 49 4.77 4.01 2.90
N LEU A 50 4.11 3.54 1.83
CA LEU A 50 3.68 2.15 1.67
C LEU A 50 4.25 1.55 0.38
N ASN A 51 4.75 0.32 0.46
CA ASN A 51 5.01 -0.56 -0.68
C ASN A 51 4.25 -1.87 -0.50
N LEU A 52 3.25 -2.11 -1.34
CA LEU A 52 2.39 -3.29 -1.26
C LEU A 52 2.65 -4.20 -2.46
N ARG A 53 3.08 -5.43 -2.21
CA ARG A 53 3.27 -6.46 -3.23
C ARG A 53 2.10 -7.42 -3.19
N VAL A 54 1.29 -7.41 -4.24
CA VAL A 54 0.04 -8.17 -4.30
C VAL A 54 0.22 -9.47 -5.07
N TYR A 55 -0.17 -10.58 -4.45
CA TYR A 55 -0.23 -11.91 -5.01
C TYR A 55 -1.67 -12.41 -5.00
N LEU A 56 -2.06 -13.29 -5.91
CA LEU A 56 -3.40 -13.86 -5.92
C LEU A 56 -3.52 -14.94 -4.85
N TRP A 57 -2.48 -15.76 -4.72
CA TRP A 57 -2.38 -16.89 -3.79
C TRP A 57 -1.05 -16.89 -3.02
N GLU A 58 -1.03 -17.58 -1.88
CA GLU A 58 0.13 -17.60 -0.97
C GLU A 58 1.33 -18.34 -1.55
N ASP A 59 1.10 -19.41 -2.31
CA ASP A 59 2.14 -20.21 -2.97
C ASP A 59 2.85 -19.48 -4.12
N GLU A 60 2.28 -18.38 -4.61
CA GLU A 60 2.92 -17.51 -5.62
C GLU A 60 4.02 -16.62 -5.01
N ILE A 61 4.00 -16.38 -3.70
CA ILE A 61 4.98 -15.50 -3.02
C ILE A 61 6.40 -16.05 -3.20
N GLU A 62 6.56 -17.38 -3.19
CA GLU A 62 7.85 -18.03 -3.38
C GLU A 62 8.13 -18.25 -4.87
N GLY A 63 8.79 -17.26 -5.49
CA GLY A 63 9.41 -17.42 -6.81
C GLY A 63 8.58 -16.91 -7.99
N GLN A 64 7.43 -16.27 -7.75
CA GLN A 64 6.75 -15.46 -8.75
C GLN A 64 6.84 -13.97 -8.42
N GLU A 65 6.71 -13.15 -9.47
CA GLU A 65 6.55 -11.70 -9.30
C GLU A 65 5.11 -11.38 -8.89
N PRO A 66 4.90 -10.30 -8.10
CA PRO A 66 3.55 -9.89 -7.73
C PRO A 66 2.74 -9.53 -8.98
N VAL A 67 1.46 -9.86 -8.96
CA VAL A 67 0.53 -9.49 -10.05
C VAL A 67 0.27 -7.98 -10.11
N MET A 68 0.58 -7.28 -9.02
CA MET A 68 0.39 -5.85 -8.87
C MET A 68 1.28 -5.30 -7.76
N VAL A 69 1.91 -4.14 -7.99
CA VAL A 69 2.64 -3.38 -6.98
C VAL A 69 1.95 -2.04 -6.75
N VAL A 70 1.66 -1.72 -5.49
CA VAL A 70 1.13 -0.42 -5.09
C VAL A 70 2.18 0.33 -4.30
N GLU A 71 2.45 1.56 -4.70
CA GLU A 71 3.32 2.45 -3.97
C GLU A 71 2.54 3.70 -3.58
N TYR A 72 2.51 4.04 -2.28
CA TYR A 72 1.89 5.26 -1.79
C TYR A 72 2.96 6.06 -1.05
N LYS A 73 3.48 7.09 -1.72
CA LYS A 73 4.71 7.79 -1.33
C LYS A 73 4.47 9.29 -1.22
N PRO A 74 5.20 10.00 -0.34
CA PRO A 74 5.05 11.43 -0.22
C PRO A 74 5.60 12.14 -1.46
N VAL A 75 5.01 13.27 -1.84
CA VAL A 75 5.48 14.14 -2.92
C VAL A 75 6.84 14.76 -2.60
N GLU A 76 7.16 14.88 -1.31
CA GLU A 76 8.42 15.40 -0.80
C GLU A 76 8.89 14.56 0.38
N TRP A 77 10.14 14.06 0.30
CA TRP A 77 10.73 13.21 1.33
C TRP A 77 11.32 14.03 2.48
N GLY A 78 11.33 13.44 3.68
CA GLY A 78 11.94 14.04 4.87
C GLY A 78 11.08 15.10 5.56
N GLN A 79 9.85 15.26 5.11
CA GLN A 79 8.80 15.97 5.81
C GLN A 79 8.11 15.01 6.80
N ASP A 80 7.57 15.51 7.91
CA ASP A 80 6.85 14.71 8.91
C ASP A 80 5.42 14.35 8.46
N TYR A 81 5.22 14.10 7.16
CA TYR A 81 3.93 13.72 6.59
C TYR A 81 3.63 12.24 6.84
N ASP A 82 2.37 11.92 7.09
CA ASP A 82 1.94 10.53 7.19
C ASP A 82 0.69 10.22 6.36
N ILE A 83 0.49 8.93 6.08
CA ILE A 83 -0.56 8.46 5.18
C ILE A 83 -1.99 8.75 5.67
N VAL A 84 -2.19 9.05 6.96
CA VAL A 84 -3.51 9.28 7.56
C VAL A 84 -3.83 10.76 7.62
N HIS A 85 -2.90 11.58 8.10
CA HIS A 85 -3.16 12.99 8.38
C HIS A 85 -2.88 13.91 7.18
N ASP A 86 -1.99 13.52 6.27
CA ASP A 86 -1.56 14.36 5.14
C ASP A 86 -1.80 13.68 3.77
N PRO A 87 -2.97 13.06 3.50
CA PRO A 87 -3.17 12.26 2.29
C PRO A 87 -2.97 13.04 0.98
N GLU A 88 -3.17 14.37 1.00
CA GLU A 88 -2.93 15.25 -0.15
C GLU A 88 -1.45 15.49 -0.46
N LYS A 89 -0.55 15.09 0.45
CA LYS A 89 0.91 15.12 0.27
C LYS A 89 1.45 13.84 -0.32
N PHE A 90 0.59 12.91 -0.73
CA PHE A 90 0.99 11.60 -1.24
C PHE A 90 0.52 11.37 -2.67
N GLN A 91 1.30 10.58 -3.38
CA GLN A 91 1.00 10.07 -4.71
C GLN A 91 0.91 8.55 -4.65
N MET A 92 -0.07 8.00 -5.36
CA MET A 92 -0.23 6.57 -5.52
C MET A 92 0.25 6.16 -6.91
N TYR A 93 1.03 5.08 -6.95
CA TYR A 93 1.45 4.42 -8.16
C TYR A 93 0.95 2.99 -8.15
N VAL A 94 0.47 2.53 -9.30
CA VAL A 94 0.09 1.14 -9.53
C VAL A 94 0.90 0.63 -10.69
N ASP A 95 1.70 -0.42 -10.45
CA ASP A 95 2.66 -0.98 -11.42
C ASP A 95 3.61 0.07 -12.03
N GLY A 96 3.92 1.12 -11.25
CA GLY A 96 4.80 2.22 -11.67
C GLY A 96 4.09 3.38 -12.39
N GLU A 97 2.79 3.26 -12.67
CA GLU A 97 1.99 4.33 -13.28
C GLU A 97 1.36 5.22 -12.19
N LEU A 98 1.43 6.55 -12.37
CA LEU A 98 0.84 7.52 -11.43
C LEU A 98 -0.69 7.57 -11.58
N MET A 99 -1.40 7.51 -10.46
CA MET A 99 -2.86 7.62 -10.42
C MET A 99 -3.29 9.09 -10.26
N GLU A 100 -4.18 9.60 -11.14
CA GLU A 100 -4.56 11.02 -11.16
C GLU A 100 -5.52 11.44 -10.03
N ASN A 101 -6.09 10.50 -9.25
CA ASN A 101 -6.96 10.77 -8.10
C ASN A 101 -6.94 9.60 -7.09
N PRO A 102 -5.94 9.53 -6.20
CA PRO A 102 -5.81 8.47 -5.20
C PRO A 102 -6.80 8.58 -4.02
#